data_AF-A0A7J3KZD3-F1
#
_entry.id   AF-A0A7J3KZD3-F1
#
_cell.length_a   1.000
_cell.length_b   1.000
_cell.length_c   1.000
_cell.angle_alpha   90.00
_cell.angle_beta   90.00
_cell.angle_gamma   90.00
#
_symmetry.space_group_name_H-M   'P 1'
#
loop_
_entity.id
_entity.type
_entity.pdbx_description
1 polymer ?
#
loop_
_entity_poly.entity_id
_entity_poly.type
_entity_poly.pdbx_seq_one_letter_code
_entity_poly.pdbx_strand_id
1 'polypeptide(L)' 'VNAGITVGELASRIHGGLYESLKYARLWRGGFKSTPLRVSPSFKLMDKDVVELRTR' A
#
# COMPACT_ATOMS: atom_id res chain seq x y z
N VAL A 1 16.67 4.13 11.78
CA VAL A 1 15.53 3.22 11.53
C VAL A 1 14.67 3.88 10.47
N ASN A 2 14.73 3.46 9.20
CA ASN A 2 13.86 4.04 8.18
C ASN A 2 12.44 3.54 8.46
N ALA A 3 11.62 4.38 9.07
CA ALA A 3 10.20 4.08 9.28
C ALA A 3 9.56 3.91 7.89
N GLY A 4 8.95 2.74 7.66
CA GLY A 4 8.26 2.47 6.40
C GLY A 4 7.16 3.50 6.11
N ILE A 5 6.99 3.85 4.84
CA ILE A 5 5.92 4.76 4.38
C ILE A 5 4.57 4.04 4.37
N THR A 6 3.48 4.79 4.45
CA THR A 6 2.14 4.24 4.30
C THR A 6 1.78 4.01 2.82
N VAL A 7 0.78 3.16 2.57
CA VAL A 7 0.19 2.96 1.24
C VAL A 7 -0.29 4.29 0.64
N GLY A 8 -0.89 5.16 1.46
CA GLY A 8 -1.35 6.48 1.05
C GLY A 8 -0.18 7.40 0.66
N GLU A 9 0.89 7.42 1.46
CA GLU A 9 2.09 8.18 1.10
C GLU A 9 2.75 7.65 -0.18
N LEU A 10 2.75 6.33 -0.41
CA LEU A 10 3.19 5.75 -1.67
C LEU A 10 2.33 6.22 -2.84
N ALA A 11 1.01 6.19 -2.70
CA ALA A 11 0.09 6.66 -3.74
C ALA A 11 0.32 8.15 -4.07
N SER A 12 0.53 8.98 -3.04
CA SER A 12 0.82 10.42 -3.19
C SER A 12 2.14 10.68 -3.94
N ARG A 13 3.18 9.87 -3.69
CA ARG A 13 4.45 9.94 -4.41
C ARG A 13 4.35 9.54 -5.89
N ILE A 14 3.41 8.67 -6.24
CA ILE A 14 3.14 8.32 -7.64
C ILE A 14 2.39 9.47 -8.30
N HIS A 15 1.25 9.89 -7.73
CA HIS A 15 0.46 11.02 -8.23
C HIS A 15 -0.58 11.50 -7.20
N GLY A 16 -0.80 12.82 -7.10
CA GLY A 16 -1.80 13.40 -6.18
C GLY A 16 -3.22 12.86 -6.39
N GLY A 17 -3.70 12.80 -7.63
CA GLY A 17 -5.03 12.23 -7.94
C GLY A 17 -5.15 10.73 -7.64
N LEU A 18 -4.03 10.00 -7.59
CA LEU A 18 -4.05 8.59 -7.16
C LEU A 18 -4.30 8.47 -5.66
N TYR A 19 -3.71 9.37 -4.86
CA TYR A 19 -3.97 9.45 -3.43
C TYR A 19 -5.44 9.79 -3.13
N GLU A 20 -6.01 10.76 -3.84
CA GLU A 20 -7.41 11.18 -3.63
C GLU A 20 -8.42 10.08 -4.00
N SER A 21 -8.13 9.30 -5.03
CA SER A 21 -9.00 8.21 -5.51
C SER A 21 -8.72 6.85 -4.85
N LEU A 22 -7.69 6.74 -4.01
CA LEU A 22 -7.27 5.47 -3.40
C LEU A 22 -8.33 4.95 -2.42
N LYS A 23 -8.91 3.78 -2.71
CA LYS A 23 -9.92 3.14 -1.85
C LYS A 23 -9.30 2.12 -0.89
N TYR A 24 -8.40 1.28 -1.40
CA TYR A 24 -7.66 0.29 -0.63
C TYR A 24 -6.48 -0.21 -1.46
N ALA A 25 -5.61 -1.02 -0.85
CA ALA A 25 -4.61 -1.77 -1.59
C ALA A 25 -4.69 -3.26 -1.28
N ARG A 26 -4.19 -4.07 -2.21
CA ARG A 26 -3.88 -5.48 -1.97
C ARG A 26 -2.38 -5.62 -1.76
N LEU A 27 -1.99 -6.33 -0.71
CA LEU A 27 -0.60 -6.50 -0.31
C LEU A 27 -0.19 -7.97 -0.44
N TRP A 28 0.94 -8.20 -1.08
CA TRP A 28 1.68 -9.46 -1.05
C TRP A 28 3.01 -9.24 -0.33
N ARG A 29 3.22 -10.02 0.71
CA ARG A 29 4.47 -10.06 1.48
C ARG A 29 4.87 -11.52 1.68
N GLY A 30 6.13 -11.83 1.38
CA GLY A 30 6.67 -13.16 1.65
C GLY A 30 6.50 -13.55 3.12
N GLY A 31 5.99 -14.75 3.38
CA GLY A 31 5.79 -15.28 4.74
C GLY A 31 4.39 -15.08 5.32
N PHE A 32 3.50 -14.32 4.69
CA PHE A 32 2.08 -14.34 5.06
C PHE A 32 1.40 -15.60 4.54
N LYS A 33 0.65 -16.28 5.42
CA LYS A 33 -0.09 -17.51 5.08
C LYS A 33 -1.19 -17.28 4.04
N SER A 34 -1.74 -16.06 3.97
CA SER A 34 -2.76 -15.66 3.01
C SER A 34 -2.40 -14.31 2.40
N THR A 35 -2.12 -14.31 1.10
CA THR A 35 -1.96 -13.11 0.27
C THR A 35 -2.81 -13.25 -0.99
N PRO A 36 -3.43 -12.17 -1.51
CA PRO A 36 -3.30 -10.79 -1.05
C PRO A 36 -4.11 -10.46 0.20
N LEU A 37 -3.56 -9.58 1.04
CA LEU A 37 -4.31 -8.94 2.12
C LEU A 37 -4.87 -7.60 1.66
N ARG A 38 -6.13 -7.34 1.96
CA ARG A 38 -6.73 -6.02 1.74
C ARG A 38 -6.29 -5.10 2.87
N VAL A 39 -5.60 -4.01 2.53
CA VAL A 39 -5.06 -3.04 3.49
C VAL A 39 -5.61 -1.64 3.22
N SER A 40 -5.68 -0.83 4.28
CA SER A 40 -6.08 0.58 4.21
C SER A 40 -4.94 1.47 3.71
N PRO A 41 -5.23 2.70 3.24
CA PRO A 41 -4.21 3.69 2.91
C PRO A 41 -3.25 4.00 4.07
N SER A 42 -3.69 3.85 5.32
CA SER A 42 -2.88 4.06 6.53
C SER A 42 -1.92 2.91 6.86
N PHE A 43 -1.98 1.79 6.12
CA PHE A 43 -1.12 0.64 6.37
C PHE A 43 0.35 0.96 6.05
N LYS A 44 1.26 0.62 6.97
CA LYS A 44 2.70 0.82 6.79
C LYS A 44 3.33 -0.29 5.96
N LEU A 45 4.02 0.11 4.90
CA LEU A 45 4.76 -0.78 4.02
C LEU A 45 6.14 -1.10 4.60
N MET A 46 6.64 -2.27 4.26
CA MET A 46 7.99 -2.73 4.54
C MET A 46 8.73 -2.96 3.24
N ASP A 47 10.05 -3.06 3.34
CA ASP A 47 10.87 -3.41 2.19
C ASP A 47 10.40 -4.74 1.56
N LYS A 48 10.42 -4.78 0.23
CA LYS A 48 9.94 -5.90 -0.61
C LYS A 48 8.45 -6.20 -0.56
N ASP A 49 7.63 -5.31 0.01
CA ASP A 49 6.18 -5.39 -0.18
C ASP A 49 5.78 -5.14 -1.62
N VAL A 50 4.94 -6.01 -2.16
CA VAL A 50 4.27 -5.78 -3.44
C VAL A 50 2.86 -5.33 -3.14
N VAL A 51 2.47 -4.17 -3.68
CA VAL A 51 1.13 -3.61 -3.53
C VAL A 51 0.45 -3.38 -4.86
N GLU A 52 -0.85 -3.69 -4.89
CA GLU A 52 -1.76 -3.29 -5.96
C GLU A 52 -2.69 -2.22 -5.39
N LEU A 53 -2.60 -1.01 -5.93
CA LEU A 53 -3.44 0.12 -5.54
C LEU A 53 -4.79 0.02 -6.25
N ARG A 54 -5.89 0.07 -5.48
CA ARG A 54 -7.25 0.06 -6.02
C ARG A 54 -7.88 1.41 -5.81
N THR A 55 -8.11 2.12 -6.91
CA THR A 55 -8.84 3.38 -6.93
C THR A 55 -10.35 3.12 -6.97
N ARG A 56 -11.12 4.16 -6.67
CA ARG A 56 -12.57 4.17 -6.88
C ARG A 56 -12.93 4.17 -8.36
#